data_AF-A0A379FR22-F1
#
_entry.id   AF-A0A379FR22-F1
#
_cell.length_a   1.000
_cell.length_b   1.000
_cell.length_c   1.000
_cell.angle_alpha   90.00
_cell.angle_beta   90.00
_cell.angle_gamma   90.00
#
_symmetry.space_group_name_H-M   'P 1'
#
loop_
_entity.id
_entity.type
_entity.pdbx_description
1 polymer ?
#
loop_
_entity_poly.entity_id
_entity_poly.type
_entity_poly.pdbx_seq_one_letter_code
_entity_poly.pdbx_strand_id
1 'polypeptide(L)'
;MKNRKVLIIEDEITFCTILKNYLETLGIEIYTADNGQLAIEMLTINGITPDIILCDLNMPIMNGEAFMRELVARNIDIPVIVITATTDFTQLDRMFRLGAKDALLKPIKNLDEVKVTLLSALYPEKNNLTELMGEELHQISTLMQEHTQDMLTVLKQLQPPVNQIINNYRINYRQLNEANRFGLLLDLAAISDSQIGILLH
;
A
#
# COMPACT_ATOMS: atom_id res chain seq x y z
N MET A 1 -1.28 0.86 -9.03
CA MET A 1 -1.37 -0.61 -9.14
C MET A 1 -1.75 -1.09 -10.54
N LYS A 2 -2.37 -0.25 -11.38
CA LYS A 2 -2.69 -0.58 -12.77
C LYS A 2 -1.49 -1.17 -13.54
N ASN A 3 -1.72 -2.23 -14.31
CA ASN A 3 -0.73 -3.00 -15.09
C ASN A 3 0.33 -3.76 -14.29
N ARG A 4 0.11 -3.99 -12.99
CA ARG A 4 0.92 -4.98 -12.24
C ARG A 4 0.39 -6.39 -12.47
N LYS A 5 1.28 -7.37 -12.41
CA LYS A 5 0.99 -8.80 -12.51
C LYS A 5 1.17 -9.44 -11.15
N VAL A 6 0.13 -10.10 -10.65
CA VAL A 6 0.19 -10.84 -9.37
C VAL A 6 -0.09 -12.31 -9.65
N LEU A 7 0.73 -13.19 -9.08
CA LEU A 7 0.45 -14.62 -9.02
C LEU A 7 -0.10 -14.96 -7.63
N ILE A 8 -1.31 -15.49 -7.58
CA ILE A 8 -1.94 -15.99 -6.36
C ILE A 8 -1.79 -17.51 -6.33
N ILE A 9 -1.24 -18.05 -5.26
CA ILE A 9 -1.07 -19.48 -5.04
C ILE A 9 -1.92 -19.86 -3.82
N GLU A 10 -3.06 -20.48 -4.07
CA GLU A 10 -4.13 -20.71 -3.09
C GLU A 10 -5.02 -21.88 -3.54
N ASP A 11 -5.18 -22.90 -2.69
CA ASP A 11 -6.02 -24.07 -3.00
C ASP A 11 -7.51 -23.84 -2.68
N GLU A 12 -7.83 -22.90 -1.79
CA GLU A 12 -9.21 -22.54 -1.50
C GLU A 12 -9.82 -21.66 -2.61
N ILE A 13 -10.56 -22.29 -3.53
CA ILE A 13 -11.17 -21.64 -4.71
C ILE A 13 -11.98 -20.38 -4.35
N THR A 14 -12.75 -20.42 -3.24
CA THR A 14 -13.59 -19.29 -2.83
C THR A 14 -12.75 -18.09 -2.44
N PHE A 15 -11.78 -18.25 -1.52
CA PHE A 15 -10.85 -17.19 -1.13
C PHE A 15 -10.00 -16.69 -2.31
N CYS A 16 -9.47 -17.59 -3.15
CA CYS A 16 -8.75 -17.22 -4.37
C CYS A 16 -9.61 -16.34 -5.29
N THR A 17 -10.89 -16.69 -5.48
CA THR A 17 -11.82 -15.91 -6.32
C THR A 17 -12.12 -14.54 -5.73
N ILE A 18 -12.28 -14.43 -4.41
CA ILE A 18 -12.51 -13.16 -3.72
C ILE A 18 -11.30 -12.23 -3.91
N LEU A 19 -10.09 -12.73 -3.66
CA LEU A 19 -8.86 -11.96 -3.84
C LEU A 19 -8.66 -11.54 -5.29
N LYS A 20 -8.83 -12.48 -6.23
CA LYS A 20 -8.72 -12.20 -7.66
C LYS A 20 -9.66 -11.08 -8.09
N ASN A 21 -10.95 -11.20 -7.79
CA ASN A 21 -11.96 -10.22 -8.18
C ASN A 21 -11.63 -8.83 -7.62
N TYR A 22 -11.24 -8.76 -6.34
CA TYR A 22 -10.86 -7.50 -5.71
C TYR A 22 -9.64 -6.86 -6.39
N LEU A 23 -8.56 -7.62 -6.60
CA LEU A 23 -7.34 -7.08 -7.21
C LEU A 23 -7.54 -6.70 -8.69
N GLU A 24 -8.37 -7.43 -9.43
CA GLU A 24 -8.76 -7.07 -10.80
C GLU A 24 -9.50 -5.72 -10.85
N THR A 25 -10.32 -5.38 -9.84
CA THR A 25 -10.94 -4.04 -9.76
C THR A 25 -9.93 -2.90 -9.68
N LEU A 26 -8.71 -3.20 -9.24
CA LEU A 26 -7.60 -2.24 -9.12
C LEU A 26 -6.76 -2.15 -10.41
N GLY A 27 -7.17 -2.86 -11.47
CA GLY A 27 -6.51 -2.91 -12.76
C GLY A 27 -5.23 -3.76 -12.76
N ILE A 28 -5.14 -4.74 -11.85
CA ILE A 28 -4.05 -5.70 -11.75
C ILE A 28 -4.39 -6.93 -12.61
N GLU A 29 -3.40 -7.44 -13.33
CA GLU A 29 -3.49 -8.71 -14.05
C GLU A 29 -3.18 -9.87 -13.09
N ILE A 30 -4.12 -10.81 -12.96
CA ILE A 30 -4.04 -11.90 -11.98
C ILE A 30 -3.82 -13.25 -12.67
N TYR A 31 -2.80 -13.96 -12.19
CA TYR A 31 -2.57 -15.37 -12.46
C TYR A 31 -2.87 -16.16 -11.18
N THR A 32 -3.40 -17.38 -11.33
CA THR A 32 -3.77 -18.23 -10.19
C THR A 32 -3.19 -19.63 -10.35
N ALA A 33 -2.66 -20.19 -9.28
CA ALA A 33 -2.26 -21.59 -9.15
C ALA A 33 -2.88 -22.16 -7.86
N ASP A 34 -3.29 -23.42 -7.86
CA ASP A 34 -3.89 -24.07 -6.69
C ASP A 34 -2.86 -24.82 -5.81
N ASN A 35 -1.59 -24.83 -6.21
CA ASN A 35 -0.49 -25.42 -5.44
C ASN A 35 0.88 -24.89 -5.91
N GLY A 36 1.92 -25.12 -5.10
CA GLY A 36 3.27 -24.65 -5.39
C GLY A 36 3.92 -25.26 -6.65
N GLN A 37 3.58 -26.51 -7.01
CA GLN A 37 4.16 -27.19 -8.17
C GLN A 37 3.68 -26.53 -9.46
N LEU A 38 2.37 -26.27 -9.59
CA LEU A 38 1.81 -25.54 -10.73
C LEU A 38 2.36 -24.11 -10.79
N ALA A 39 2.55 -23.46 -9.64
CA ALA A 39 3.16 -22.13 -9.62
C ALA A 39 4.60 -22.13 -10.18
N ILE A 40 5.43 -23.13 -9.82
CA ILE A 40 6.77 -23.27 -10.40
C ILE A 40 6.72 -23.55 -11.90
N GLU A 41 5.80 -24.40 -12.36
CA GLU A 41 5.60 -24.67 -13.79
C GLU A 41 5.19 -23.40 -14.55
N MET A 42 4.28 -22.61 -13.97
CA MET A 42 3.86 -21.32 -14.53
C MET A 42 5.02 -20.33 -14.66
N LEU A 43 5.87 -20.24 -13.64
CA LEU A 43 7.03 -19.34 -13.64
C LEU A 43 8.13 -19.80 -14.62
N THR A 44 8.32 -21.11 -14.77
CA THR A 44 9.50 -21.65 -15.48
C THR A 44 9.19 -22.16 -16.89
N ILE A 45 8.09 -22.89 -17.07
CA ILE A 45 7.70 -23.50 -18.34
C ILE A 45 6.81 -22.54 -19.14
N ASN A 46 5.80 -21.96 -18.50
CA ASN A 46 4.89 -21.01 -19.16
C ASN A 46 5.49 -19.60 -19.29
N GLY A 47 6.60 -19.31 -18.60
CA GLY A 47 7.31 -18.05 -18.69
C GLY A 47 6.54 -16.85 -18.11
N ILE A 48 5.67 -17.08 -17.13
CA ILE A 48 4.93 -16.01 -16.47
C ILE A 48 5.87 -15.24 -15.56
N THR A 49 5.91 -13.91 -15.71
CA THR A 49 6.75 -13.02 -14.91
C THR A 49 5.86 -12.08 -14.07
N PRO A 50 5.36 -12.54 -12.90
CA PRO A 50 4.61 -11.67 -12.00
C PRO A 50 5.55 -10.66 -11.33
N ASP A 51 5.02 -9.48 -10.99
CA ASP A 51 5.74 -8.48 -10.19
C ASP A 51 5.83 -8.89 -8.71
N ILE A 52 4.87 -9.70 -8.24
CA ILE A 52 4.75 -10.14 -6.84
C ILE A 52 3.88 -11.39 -6.74
N ILE A 53 4.16 -12.21 -5.73
CA ILE A 53 3.46 -13.47 -5.46
C ILE A 53 2.73 -13.37 -4.11
N LEU A 54 1.47 -13.79 -4.09
CA LEU A 54 0.70 -14.07 -2.87
C LEU A 54 0.63 -15.59 -2.71
N CYS A 55 1.16 -16.13 -1.61
CA CYS A 55 1.29 -17.58 -1.45
C CYS A 55 0.71 -18.06 -0.12
N ASP A 56 -0.18 -19.05 -0.14
CA ASP A 56 -0.53 -19.79 1.07
C ASP A 56 0.62 -20.69 1.52
N LEU A 57 0.71 -20.92 2.82
CA LEU A 57 1.57 -21.93 3.42
C LEU A 57 1.03 -23.33 3.22
N ASN A 58 -0.26 -23.54 3.49
CA ASN A 58 -0.83 -24.87 3.63
C ASN A 58 -1.62 -25.26 2.39
N MET A 59 -0.92 -25.82 1.41
CA MET A 59 -1.51 -26.27 0.15
C MET A 59 -1.16 -27.74 -0.13
N PRO A 60 -1.98 -28.48 -0.88
CA PRO A 60 -1.67 -29.84 -1.32
C PRO A 60 -0.49 -29.86 -2.31
N ILE A 61 0.08 -31.05 -2.55
CA ILE A 61 1.15 -31.33 -3.52
C ILE A 61 2.49 -30.67 -3.17
N MET A 62 2.54 -29.34 -3.17
CA MET A 62 3.71 -28.55 -2.76
C MET A 62 3.21 -27.37 -1.93
N ASN A 63 3.65 -27.34 -0.67
CA ASN A 63 3.31 -26.30 0.29
C ASN A 63 4.15 -25.01 0.06
N GLY A 64 3.78 -23.93 0.73
CA GLY A 64 4.43 -22.63 0.55
C GLY A 64 5.92 -22.62 0.94
N GLU A 65 6.33 -23.38 1.96
CA GLU A 65 7.75 -23.47 2.35
C GLU A 65 8.58 -24.17 1.26
N ALA A 66 8.09 -25.28 0.72
CA ALA A 66 8.74 -26.00 -0.38
C ALA A 66 8.80 -25.15 -1.64
N PHE A 67 7.72 -24.42 -1.96
CA PHE A 67 7.67 -23.46 -3.06
C PHE A 67 8.76 -22.38 -2.92
N MET A 68 8.89 -21.76 -1.74
CA MET A 68 9.94 -20.75 -1.50
C MET A 68 11.35 -21.33 -1.66
N ARG A 69 11.59 -22.56 -1.20
CA ARG A 69 12.89 -23.23 -1.39
C ARG A 69 13.21 -23.44 -2.87
N GLU A 70 12.22 -23.78 -3.68
CA GLU A 70 12.38 -23.90 -5.14
C GLU A 70 12.69 -22.55 -5.80
N LEU A 71 12.04 -21.45 -5.38
CA LEU A 71 12.38 -20.11 -5.87
C LEU A 71 13.84 -19.77 -5.60
N VAL A 72 14.30 -20.00 -4.36
CA VAL A 72 15.69 -19.76 -3.95
C VAL A 72 16.65 -20.64 -4.75
N ALA A 73 16.36 -21.94 -4.89
CA ALA A 73 17.22 -22.88 -5.62
C ALA A 73 17.35 -22.55 -7.12
N ARG A 74 16.33 -21.90 -7.69
CA ARG A 74 16.28 -21.50 -9.10
C ARG A 74 16.70 -20.06 -9.35
N ASN A 75 17.12 -19.33 -8.31
CA ASN A 75 17.45 -17.91 -8.36
C ASN A 75 16.31 -17.03 -8.93
N ILE A 76 15.06 -17.37 -8.61
CA ILE A 76 13.90 -16.56 -8.99
C ILE A 76 13.69 -15.48 -7.93
N ASP A 77 14.02 -14.24 -8.27
CA ASP A 77 13.94 -13.09 -7.37
C ASP A 77 12.64 -12.29 -7.60
N ILE A 78 11.53 -12.86 -7.13
CA ILE A 78 10.21 -12.20 -7.15
C ILE A 78 9.76 -12.06 -5.70
N PRO A 79 9.31 -10.88 -5.26
CA PRO A 79 8.85 -10.70 -3.88
C PRO A 79 7.64 -11.61 -3.60
N VAL A 80 7.66 -12.26 -2.44
CA VAL A 80 6.58 -13.14 -1.97
C VAL A 80 5.99 -12.60 -0.69
N ILE A 81 4.67 -12.44 -0.66
CA ILE A 81 3.88 -12.20 0.55
C ILE A 81 3.18 -13.51 0.91
N VAL A 82 3.31 -13.91 2.16
CA VAL A 82 2.65 -15.12 2.67
C VAL A 82 1.23 -14.77 3.10
N ILE A 83 0.24 -15.59 2.74
CA ILE A 83 -1.13 -15.46 3.25
C ILE A 83 -1.48 -16.74 4.00
N THR A 84 -1.66 -16.70 5.31
CA THR A 84 -1.79 -17.94 6.08
C THR A 84 -2.82 -17.87 7.20
N ALA A 85 -3.49 -18.99 7.47
CA ALA A 85 -4.31 -19.18 8.66
C ALA A 85 -3.52 -19.73 9.86
N THR A 86 -2.22 -20.01 9.71
CA THR A 86 -1.43 -20.66 10.77
C THR A 86 -1.20 -19.72 11.96
N THR A 87 -1.30 -20.26 13.17
CA THR A 87 -0.86 -19.61 14.42
C THR A 87 0.55 -20.04 14.83
N ASP A 88 1.17 -20.94 14.05
CA ASP A 88 2.54 -21.39 14.26
C ASP A 88 3.52 -20.36 13.70
N PHE A 89 3.95 -19.44 14.56
CA PHE A 89 4.96 -18.43 14.24
C PHE A 89 6.29 -19.03 13.78
N THR A 90 6.62 -20.28 14.13
CA THR A 90 7.87 -20.90 13.68
C THR A 90 7.89 -21.18 12.18
N GLN A 91 6.72 -21.48 11.58
CA GLN A 91 6.57 -21.62 10.14
C GLN A 91 6.75 -20.29 9.43
N LEU A 92 6.14 -19.24 9.98
CA LEU A 92 6.26 -17.90 9.43
C LEU A 92 7.70 -17.39 9.50
N ASP A 93 8.40 -17.62 10.62
CA ASP A 93 9.83 -17.32 10.76
C ASP A 93 10.70 -18.02 9.71
N ARG A 94 10.36 -19.27 9.32
CA ARG A 94 11.07 -19.97 8.26
C ARG A 94 10.86 -19.31 6.91
N MET A 95 9.65 -18.82 6.62
CA MET A 95 9.36 -18.10 5.38
C MET A 95 10.14 -16.80 5.28
N PHE A 96 10.19 -16.02 6.36
CA PHE A 96 10.98 -14.79 6.40
C PHE A 96 12.48 -15.07 6.17
N ARG A 97 13.02 -16.14 6.77
CA ARG A 97 14.40 -16.59 6.51
C ARG A 97 14.64 -17.02 5.06
N LEU A 98 13.60 -17.48 4.36
CA LEU A 98 13.66 -17.81 2.92
C LEU A 98 13.44 -16.58 2.01
N GLY A 99 13.20 -15.39 2.58
CA GLY A 99 13.10 -14.14 1.83
C GLY A 99 11.68 -13.63 1.59
N ALA A 100 10.67 -14.19 2.26
CA ALA A 100 9.33 -13.60 2.24
C ALA A 100 9.38 -12.14 2.71
N LYS A 101 8.62 -11.25 2.04
CA LYS A 101 8.62 -9.81 2.31
C LYS A 101 7.69 -9.41 3.44
N ASP A 102 6.54 -10.08 3.51
CA ASP A 102 5.53 -9.81 4.53
C ASP A 102 4.59 -11.01 4.67
N ALA A 103 3.67 -10.94 5.63
CA ALA A 103 2.66 -11.95 5.88
C ALA A 103 1.29 -11.34 6.22
N LEU A 104 0.22 -11.94 5.68
CA LEU A 104 -1.17 -11.62 5.97
C LEU A 104 -1.83 -12.80 6.66
N LEU A 105 -2.54 -12.55 7.76
CA LEU A 105 -3.26 -13.58 8.50
C LEU A 105 -4.70 -13.72 7.99
N LYS A 106 -5.11 -14.96 7.70
CA LYS A 106 -6.51 -15.31 7.43
C LYS A 106 -7.30 -15.38 8.74
N PRO A 107 -8.60 -15.01 8.75
CA PRO A 107 -9.34 -14.40 7.66
C PRO A 107 -8.99 -12.91 7.49
N ILE A 108 -8.80 -12.49 6.23
CA ILE A 108 -8.59 -11.08 5.91
C ILE A 108 -9.93 -10.35 6.01
N LYS A 109 -10.07 -9.50 7.02
CA LYS A 109 -11.33 -8.78 7.30
C LYS A 109 -11.54 -7.60 6.34
N ASN A 110 -10.44 -6.97 5.94
CA ASN A 110 -10.45 -5.84 5.03
C ASN A 110 -9.48 -6.10 3.86
N LEU A 111 -10.00 -6.20 2.64
CA LEU A 111 -9.19 -6.44 1.45
C LEU A 111 -8.22 -5.30 1.13
N ASP A 112 -8.44 -4.09 1.67
CA ASP A 112 -7.47 -3.00 1.57
C ASP A 112 -6.15 -3.30 2.28
N GLU A 113 -6.14 -4.20 3.27
CA GLU A 113 -4.90 -4.69 3.89
C GLU A 113 -4.01 -5.38 2.85
N VAL A 114 -4.59 -6.21 1.97
CA VAL A 114 -3.86 -6.88 0.87
C VAL A 114 -3.22 -5.84 -0.04
N LYS A 115 -3.97 -4.80 -0.39
CA LYS A 115 -3.48 -3.70 -1.24
C LYS A 115 -2.31 -2.96 -0.58
N VAL A 116 -2.41 -2.63 0.71
CA VAL A 116 -1.34 -1.94 1.43
C VAL A 116 -0.08 -2.80 1.47
N THR A 117 -0.21 -4.09 1.81
CA THR A 117 0.93 -5.02 1.85
C THR A 117 1.58 -5.21 0.47
N LEU A 118 0.78 -5.34 -0.60
CA LEU A 118 1.29 -5.39 -1.98
C LEU A 118 2.09 -4.12 -2.33
N LEU A 119 1.59 -2.94 -1.97
CA LEU A 119 2.29 -1.67 -2.23
C LEU A 119 3.61 -1.58 -1.45
N SER A 120 3.61 -1.97 -0.18
CA SER A 120 4.80 -2.00 0.66
C SER A 120 5.89 -2.90 0.08
N ALA A 121 5.52 -4.10 -0.37
CA ALA A 121 6.46 -5.06 -0.94
C ALA A 121 6.97 -4.65 -2.34
N LEU A 122 6.14 -3.98 -3.15
CA LEU A 122 6.52 -3.51 -4.49
C LEU A 122 7.35 -2.21 -4.49
N TYR A 123 7.23 -1.40 -3.43
CA TYR A 123 7.88 -0.08 -3.35
C TYR A 123 8.58 0.14 -1.99
N PRO A 124 9.53 -0.73 -1.59
CA PRO A 124 10.16 -0.67 -0.27
C PRO A 124 10.88 0.65 0.03
N GLU A 125 11.48 1.30 -0.98
CA GLU A 125 12.17 2.57 -0.78
C GLU A 125 11.21 3.75 -0.51
N LYS A 126 9.97 3.63 -0.96
CA LYS A 126 8.92 4.64 -0.69
C LYS A 126 8.35 4.47 0.71
N ASN A 127 8.38 3.26 1.25
CA ASN A 127 8.06 3.00 2.65
C ASN A 127 9.11 3.59 3.58
N ASN A 128 10.40 3.52 3.27
CA ASN A 128 11.42 4.23 4.04
C ASN A 128 11.15 5.74 4.07
N LEU A 129 10.73 6.35 2.96
CA LEU A 129 10.32 7.76 2.96
C LEU A 129 9.06 8.01 3.80
N THR A 130 8.11 7.08 3.85
CA THR A 130 6.86 7.23 4.62
C THR A 130 7.04 6.91 6.11
N GLU A 131 7.99 6.03 6.45
CA GLU A 131 8.45 5.74 7.82
C GLU A 131 9.37 6.85 8.32
N LEU A 132 10.33 7.34 7.52
CA LEU A 132 11.11 8.55 7.86
C LEU A 132 10.19 9.76 8.01
N MET A 133 9.29 10.00 7.06
CA MET A 133 8.30 11.08 7.19
C MET A 133 7.31 10.80 8.32
N GLY A 134 7.04 9.53 8.66
CA GLY A 134 6.11 9.12 9.71
C GLY A 134 6.69 9.28 11.11
N GLU A 135 7.97 8.96 11.29
CA GLU A 135 8.76 9.24 12.50
C GLU A 135 8.99 10.74 12.65
N GLU A 136 9.31 11.46 11.58
CA GLU A 136 9.37 12.93 11.57
C GLU A 136 7.99 13.52 11.86
N LEU A 137 6.90 13.02 11.28
CA LEU A 137 5.53 13.45 11.58
C LEU A 137 5.12 13.11 13.01
N HIS A 138 5.62 12.02 13.58
CA HIS A 138 5.34 11.64 14.96
C HIS A 138 6.12 12.50 15.94
N GLN A 139 7.40 12.77 15.67
CA GLN A 139 8.22 13.73 16.41
C GLN A 139 7.67 15.14 16.30
N ILE A 140 7.30 15.57 15.09
CA ILE A 140 6.60 16.83 14.83
C ILE A 140 5.28 16.81 15.60
N SER A 141 4.47 15.76 15.55
CA SER A 141 3.20 15.64 16.28
C SER A 141 3.38 15.70 17.80
N THR A 142 4.51 15.22 18.32
CA THR A 142 4.82 15.25 19.75
C THR A 142 5.29 16.65 20.17
N LEU A 143 6.19 17.26 19.38
CA LEU A 143 6.59 18.66 19.53
C LEU A 143 5.41 19.64 19.34
N MET A 144 4.47 19.28 18.49
CA MET A 144 3.22 19.98 18.16
C MET A 144 2.22 20.01 19.31
N GLN A 145 2.20 18.96 20.14
CA GLN A 145 1.38 18.93 21.36
C GLN A 145 1.91 19.91 22.41
N GLU A 146 3.21 20.18 22.41
CA GLU A 146 3.85 21.08 23.39
C GLU A 146 3.80 22.57 22.99
N HIS A 147 3.74 22.89 21.69
CA HIS A 147 3.81 24.27 21.16
C HIS A 147 2.60 24.70 20.31
N THR A 148 1.38 24.49 20.81
CA THR A 148 0.13 24.68 20.04
C THR A 148 -0.10 26.12 19.52
N GLN A 149 0.41 27.15 20.20
CA GLN A 149 0.19 28.56 19.79
C GLN A 149 1.14 29.05 18.70
N ASP A 150 2.39 28.58 18.72
CA ASP A 150 3.39 28.96 17.71
C ASP A 150 3.02 28.36 16.35
N MET A 151 2.48 27.15 16.35
CA MET A 151 2.09 26.43 15.12
C MET A 151 0.83 27.02 14.48
N LEU A 152 -0.16 27.47 15.25
CA LEU A 152 -1.29 28.24 14.72
C LEU A 152 -0.83 29.53 14.04
N THR A 153 0.25 30.14 14.53
CA THR A 153 0.84 31.34 13.94
C THR A 153 1.49 31.02 12.59
N VAL A 154 2.26 29.93 12.50
CA VAL A 154 2.87 29.48 11.24
C VAL A 154 1.81 29.04 10.22
N LEU A 155 0.81 28.26 10.61
CA LEU A 155 -0.27 27.84 9.70
C LEU A 155 -1.08 29.02 9.18
N LYS A 156 -1.30 30.06 10.00
CA LYS A 156 -1.92 31.32 9.54
C LYS A 156 -1.04 32.06 8.53
N GLN A 157 0.29 32.01 8.67
CA GLN A 157 1.21 32.62 7.71
C GLN A 157 1.27 31.88 6.37
N LEU A 158 0.98 30.58 6.36
CA LEU A 158 0.93 29.75 5.15
C LEU A 158 -0.40 29.83 4.40
N GLN A 159 -1.43 30.47 4.95
CA GLN A 159 -2.69 30.64 4.23
C GLN A 159 -2.52 31.57 3.02
N PRO A 160 -3.18 31.26 1.89
CA PRO A 160 -3.17 32.13 0.72
C PRO A 160 -3.70 33.52 1.07
N PRO A 161 -3.23 34.58 0.41
CA PRO A 161 -3.72 35.92 0.71
C PRO A 161 -5.23 36.03 0.47
N VAL A 162 -5.90 36.70 1.41
CA VAL A 162 -7.37 36.88 1.48
C VAL A 162 -7.95 37.49 0.20
N ASN A 163 -7.16 38.27 -0.54
CA ASN A 163 -7.51 38.85 -1.83
C ASN A 163 -6.34 38.64 -2.80
N GLN A 164 -6.59 37.89 -3.87
CA GLN A 164 -5.59 37.63 -4.89
C GLN A 164 -6.21 37.40 -6.26
N ILE A 165 -5.35 37.45 -7.29
CA ILE A 165 -5.71 37.15 -8.66
C ILE A 165 -4.93 35.91 -9.09
N ILE A 166 -5.63 34.88 -9.51
CA ILE A 166 -5.05 33.66 -10.10
C ILE A 166 -5.74 33.46 -11.46
N ASN A 167 -4.98 33.31 -12.54
CA ASN A 167 -5.48 33.10 -13.91
C ASN A 167 -6.66 34.02 -14.30
N ASN A 168 -6.49 35.33 -14.06
CA ASN A 168 -7.50 36.38 -14.27
C ASN A 168 -8.79 36.27 -13.43
N TYR A 169 -8.90 35.30 -12.52
CA TYR A 169 -9.97 35.23 -11.53
C TYR A 169 -9.58 35.98 -10.27
N ARG A 170 -10.42 36.91 -9.84
CA ARG A 170 -10.29 37.58 -8.54
C ARG A 170 -10.90 36.68 -7.47
N ILE A 171 -10.06 36.17 -6.58
CA ILE A 171 -10.49 35.32 -5.47
C ILE A 171 -10.45 36.13 -4.19
N ASN A 172 -11.58 36.14 -3.48
CA ASN A 172 -11.68 36.67 -2.13
C ASN A 172 -12.30 35.60 -1.25
N TYR A 173 -11.75 35.40 -0.05
CA TYR A 173 -12.36 34.52 0.94
C TYR A 173 -12.32 35.17 2.32
N ARG A 174 -13.15 34.69 3.25
CA ARG A 174 -13.16 35.14 4.64
C ARG A 174 -13.45 33.94 5.52
N GLN A 175 -12.63 33.71 6.54
CA GLN A 175 -12.92 32.69 7.55
C GLN A 175 -14.03 33.22 8.47
N LEU A 176 -15.11 32.45 8.63
CA LEU A 176 -16.32 32.87 9.35
C LEU A 176 -16.38 32.39 10.81
N ASN A 177 -15.43 31.56 11.26
CA ASN A 177 -15.45 30.99 12.61
C ASN A 177 -14.32 31.54 13.48
N GLU A 178 -14.66 31.89 14.72
CA GLU A 178 -13.72 32.07 15.82
C GLU A 178 -13.86 30.92 16.84
N ALA A 179 -12.74 30.62 17.51
CA ALA A 179 -12.55 29.80 18.70
C ALA A 179 -12.27 28.29 18.54
N ASN A 180 -10.99 27.94 18.74
CA ASN A 180 -10.50 26.71 19.40
C ASN A 180 -10.75 25.33 18.77
N ARG A 181 -11.04 25.26 17.47
CA ARG A 181 -10.81 24.03 16.69
C ARG A 181 -9.98 24.38 15.46
N PHE A 182 -9.07 23.47 15.07
CA PHE A 182 -8.24 23.59 13.87
C PHE A 182 -9.08 24.23 12.75
N GLY A 183 -8.76 25.48 12.42
CA GLY A 183 -9.51 26.25 11.44
C GLY A 183 -9.27 25.64 10.06
N LEU A 184 -10.32 25.62 9.22
CA LEU A 184 -10.23 25.17 7.83
C LEU A 184 -9.00 25.77 7.15
N LEU A 185 -8.11 24.92 6.64
CA LEU A 185 -6.97 25.36 5.85
C LEU A 185 -7.39 25.39 4.38
N LEU A 186 -7.09 26.51 3.70
CA LEU A 186 -7.41 26.71 2.29
C LEU A 186 -6.13 26.60 1.47
N ASP A 187 -6.16 25.80 0.41
CA ASP A 187 -5.14 25.82 -0.63
C ASP A 187 -5.78 26.19 -1.98
N LEU A 188 -5.07 27.01 -2.77
CA LEU A 188 -5.53 27.57 -4.03
C LEU A 188 -4.44 27.43 -5.08
N ALA A 189 -4.74 26.66 -6.13
CA ALA A 189 -3.78 26.41 -7.22
C ALA A 189 -4.45 26.52 -8.59
N ALA A 190 -3.72 27.06 -9.56
CA ALA A 190 -4.13 26.98 -10.96
C ALA A 190 -4.02 25.52 -11.45
N ILE A 191 -5.10 24.98 -12.00
CA ILE A 191 -5.12 23.63 -12.61
C ILE A 191 -4.85 23.74 -14.12
N SER A 192 -5.31 24.82 -14.75
CA SER A 192 -5.03 25.20 -16.14
C SER A 192 -5.31 26.68 -16.34
N ASP A 193 -5.01 27.22 -17.52
CA ASP A 193 -5.21 28.65 -17.85
C ASP A 193 -6.65 29.16 -17.62
N SER A 194 -7.64 28.26 -17.55
CA SER A 194 -9.06 28.59 -17.31
C SER A 194 -9.68 27.92 -16.08
N GLN A 195 -8.88 27.25 -15.24
CA GLN A 195 -9.40 26.51 -14.07
C GLN A 195 -8.55 26.68 -12.82
N ILE A 196 -9.23 26.77 -11.68
CA ILE A 196 -8.62 26.89 -10.36
C ILE A 196 -9.15 25.78 -9.46
N GLY A 197 -8.22 25.11 -8.79
CA GLY A 197 -8.49 24.15 -7.73
C GLY A 197 -8.55 24.84 -6.39
N ILE A 198 -9.54 24.46 -5.59
CA ILE A 198 -9.69 24.90 -4.20
C ILE A 198 -9.74 23.64 -3.35
N LEU A 199 -8.83 23.51 -2.40
CA LEU A 199 -8.81 22.41 -1.43
C LEU A 199 -9.05 22.96 -0.03
N LEU A 200 -9.92 22.29 0.71
CA LEU A 200 -10.23 22.59 2.11
C LEU A 200 -9.77 21.40 2.95
N HIS A 201 -8.94 21.66 3.95
CA HIS A 201 -8.50 20.69 4.95
C HIS A 201 -9.13 20.96 6.31
#